data_AF-A0A8J2VGJ3-F1
#
_entry.id   AF-A0A8J2VGJ3-F1
#
_cell.length_a   1.000
_cell.length_b   1.000
_cell.length_c   1.000
_cell.angle_alpha   90.00
_cell.angle_beta   90.00
_cell.angle_gamma   90.00
#
_symmetry.space_group_name_H-M   'P 1'
#
loop_
_entity.id
_entity.type
_entity.pdbx_description
1 polymer ?
#
loop_
_entity_poly.entity_id
_entity_poly.type
_entity_poly.pdbx_seq_one_letter_code
_entity_poly.pdbx_strand_id
1 'polypeptide(L)'
;MSIVIQSKGLEEKEHPFYIFRYAIKKDGNSYLESLARYVHSEKGGKVQFMEPDMRKIQQLPNAIEQLNEVERVIKEEAKLVMEQPDE
;
A
#
# COMPACT_ATOMS: atom_id res chain seq x y z
N MET A 1 12.68 -8.47 8.50
CA MET A 1 12.28 -7.38 7.58
C MET A 1 11.24 -6.53 8.28
N SER A 2 11.20 -5.24 8.01
CA SER A 2 10.20 -4.32 8.56
C SER A 2 9.55 -3.56 7.41
N ILE A 3 8.22 -3.48 7.40
CA ILE A 3 7.46 -2.68 6.43
C ILE A 3 7.14 -1.35 7.10
N VAL A 4 7.44 -0.26 6.41
CA VAL A 4 7.10 1.10 6.85
C VAL A 4 6.11 1.66 5.83
N ILE A 5 4.93 2.07 6.28
CA ILE A 5 3.94 2.72 5.42
C ILE A 5 3.83 4.18 5.83
N GLN A 6 3.83 5.06 4.84
CA GLN A 6 3.51 6.47 4.99
C GLN A 6 2.32 6.77 4.07
N SER A 7 1.17 6.99 4.69
CA SER A 7 -0.03 7.43 3.99
C SER A 7 0.15 8.89 3.55
N LYS A 8 -0.08 9.18 2.27
CA LYS A 8 -0.24 10.55 1.79
C LYS A 8 -1.50 10.57 0.94
N GLY A 9 -2.63 10.80 1.61
CA GLY A 9 -3.93 10.89 0.98
C GLY A 9 -3.92 11.93 -0.15
N LEU A 10 -4.40 11.52 -1.32
CA LEU A 10 -4.71 12.39 -2.44
C LEU A 10 -6.11 11.97 -2.86
N GLU A 11 -7.12 12.70 -2.40
CA GLU A 11 -8.49 12.53 -2.86
C GLU A 11 -8.63 13.14 -4.25
N GLU A 12 -8.96 12.32 -5.25
CA GLU A 12 -9.50 12.84 -6.51
C GLU A 12 -11.04 12.89 -6.40
N LYS A 13 -11.60 14.05 -6.73
CA LYS A 13 -13.02 14.41 -6.56
C LYS A 13 -14.04 13.50 -7.28
N GLU A 14 -13.60 12.66 -8.20
CA GLU A 14 -14.49 11.89 -9.08
C GLU A 14 -14.53 10.38 -8.77
N HIS A 15 -13.50 9.84 -8.11
CA HIS A 15 -13.46 8.44 -7.65
C HIS A 15 -12.59 8.32 -6.40
N PRO A 16 -13.09 7.80 -5.25
CA PRO A 16 -12.30 7.70 -4.03
C PRO A 16 -11.24 6.61 -4.18
N PHE A 17 -10.03 7.02 -4.54
CA PHE A 17 -8.85 6.20 -4.39
C PHE A 17 -7.84 6.96 -3.54
N TYR A 18 -7.03 6.18 -2.84
CA TYR A 18 -5.99 6.70 -1.96
C TYR A 18 -4.64 6.22 -2.44
N ILE A 19 -3.63 7.08 -2.35
CA ILE A 19 -2.24 6.73 -2.67
C ILE A 19 -1.50 6.49 -1.35
N PHE A 20 -0.96 5.28 -1.19
CA PHE A 20 -0.13 4.90 -0.05
C PHE A 20 1.31 4.78 -0.49
N ARG A 21 2.21 5.51 0.17
CA ARG A 21 3.65 5.27 0.02
C ARG A 21 4.05 4.18 0.99
N TYR A 22 4.76 3.17 0.52
CA TYR A 22 5.24 2.09 1.37
C TYR A 22 6.73 1.81 1.09
N ALA A 23 7.41 1.36 2.12
CA ALA A 23 8.80 0.99 2.08
C ALA A 23 9.00 -0.40 2.70
N ILE A 24 9.65 -1.30 1.98
CA ILE A 24 10.09 -2.60 2.50
C ILE A 24 11.54 -2.43 2.92
N LYS A 25 11.85 -2.62 4.20
CA LYS A 25 13.21 -2.55 4.73
C LYS A 25 13.73 -3.94 5.10
N LYS A 26 14.97 -4.19 4.73
CA LYS A 26 15.74 -5.40 5.08
C LYS A 26 17.01 -4.96 5.79
N ASP A 27 17.23 -5.45 7.01
CA ASP A 27 18.42 -5.17 7.82
C ASP A 27 18.72 -3.67 7.97
N GLY A 28 17.66 -2.86 8.15
CA GLY A 28 17.75 -1.40 8.29
C GLY A 28 17.84 -0.61 6.97
N ASN A 29 18.09 -1.28 5.85
CA ASN A 29 18.19 -0.65 4.53
C ASN A 29 16.85 -0.68 3.77
N SER A 30 16.49 0.43 3.10
CA SER A 30 15.36 0.49 2.18
C SER A 30 15.61 -0.40 0.96
N TYR A 31 14.86 -1.50 0.85
CA TYR A 31 14.93 -2.42 -0.29
C TYR A 31 14.01 -1.97 -1.43
N LEU A 32 12.80 -1.53 -1.07
CA LEU A 32 11.83 -0.98 -2.00
C LEU A 32 11.17 0.22 -1.33
N GLU A 33 11.06 1.33 -2.05
CA GLU A 33 10.16 2.43 -1.71
C GLU A 33 9.28 2.67 -2.94
N SER A 34 7.97 2.64 -2.75
CA SER A 34 7.04 2.87 -3.85
C SER A 34 5.65 3.33 -3.40
N LEU A 35 4.74 3.43 -4.37
CA LEU A 35 3.35 3.84 -4.24
C LEU A 35 2.43 2.67 -4.56
N ALA A 36 1.35 2.56 -3.79
CA ALA A 36 0.23 1.68 -4.07
C ALA A 36 -1.06 2.49 -4.10
N ARG A 37 -1.98 2.11 -4.99
CA ARG A 37 -3.32 2.70 -5.06
C ARG A 37 -4.30 1.81 -4.33
N TYR A 38 -5.03 2.35 -3.38
CA TYR A 38 -6.18 1.68 -2.79
C TYR A 38 -7.46 2.23 -3.42
N VAL A 39 -8.25 1.37 -4.04
CA VAL A 39 -9.54 1.72 -4.62
C VAL A 39 -10.63 1.16 -3.72
N HIS A 40 -11.46 2.03 -3.15
CA HIS A 40 -12.60 1.61 -2.36
C HIS A 40 -13.83 1.39 -3.26
N SER A 41 -14.58 0.34 -2.98
CA SER A 41 -15.87 0.07 -3.62
C SER A 41 -16.86 -0.49 -2.60
N GLU A 42 -18.15 -0.48 -2.92
CA GLU A 42 -19.22 -1.04 -2.09
C GLU A 42 -19.01 -2.53 -1.72
N LYS A 43 -18.19 -3.25 -2.51
CA LYS A 43 -17.88 -4.68 -2.30
C LYS A 43 -16.55 -4.90 -1.54
N GLY A 44 -15.93 -3.83 -1.06
CA GLY A 44 -14.64 -3.84 -0.37
C GLY A 44 -13.54 -3.10 -1.13
N GLY A 45 -12.35 -3.07 -0.52
CA GLY A 45 -11.19 -2.36 -1.03
C GLY A 45 -10.17 -3.24 -1.75
N LYS A 46 -9.63 -2.73 -2.86
CA LYS A 46 -8.57 -3.40 -3.63
C LYS A 46 -7.30 -2.55 -3.62
N VAL A 47 -6.16 -3.19 -3.37
CA VAL A 47 -4.83 -2.58 -3.53
C VAL A 47 -4.32 -2.89 -4.93
N GLN A 48 -3.82 -1.86 -5.62
CA GLN A 48 -3.14 -1.96 -6.90
C GLN A 48 -1.69 -1.52 -6.70
N PHE A 49 -0.78 -2.48 -6.85
CA PHE A 49 0.66 -2.24 -6.88
C PHE A 49 1.07 -1.79 -8.28
N MET A 50 2.11 -0.95 -8.39
CA MET A 50 2.65 -0.61 -9.71
C MET A 50 3.45 -1.79 -10.27
N GLU A 51 3.37 -2.01 -11.59
CA GLU A 51 4.11 -3.08 -12.27
C GLU A 51 5.63 -3.13 -11.97
N PRO A 52 6.35 -2.00 -11.92
CA PRO A 52 7.77 -2.02 -11.57
C PRO A 52 8.05 -2.58 -10.17
N ASP A 53 7.12 -2.40 -9.24
CA ASP A 53 7.27 -2.86 -7.86
C ASP A 53 7.00 -4.34 -7.73
N MET A 54 6.00 -4.83 -8.47
CA MET A 54 5.72 -6.26 -8.58
C MET A 54 6.96 -7.03 -9.02
N ARG A 55 7.71 -6.51 -10.01
CA ARG A 55 8.97 -7.12 -10.46
C ARG A 55 10.05 -7.11 -9.38
N LYS A 56 10.18 -6.03 -8.61
CA LYS A 56 11.17 -5.92 -7.52
C LYS A 56 10.84 -6.82 -6.34
N ILE A 57 9.55 -6.94 -6.00
CA ILE A 57 9.09 -7.79 -4.90
C ILE A 57 9.21 -9.27 -5.29
N GLN A 58 8.96 -9.63 -6.55
CA GLN A 58 9.18 -11.00 -7.05
C GLN A 58 10.64 -11.48 -6.94
N GLN A 59 11.60 -10.57 -6.84
CA GLN A 59 13.01 -10.91 -6.62
C GLN A 59 13.34 -11.18 -5.14
N LEU A 60 12.41 -10.93 -4.21
CA LEU A 60 12.60 -11.21 -2.79
C LEU A 60 12.36 -12.69 -2.46
N PRO A 61 13.09 -13.24 -1.48
CA PRO A 61 12.65 -14.49 -0.85
C PRO A 61 11.26 -14.25 -0.24
N ASN A 62 10.35 -15.20 -0.46
CA ASN A 62 8.96 -15.13 0.00
C ASN A 62 8.14 -13.95 -0.56
N ALA A 63 8.38 -13.57 -1.81
CA ALA A 63 7.70 -12.46 -2.50
C ALA A 63 6.17 -12.41 -2.29
N ILE A 64 5.49 -13.56 -2.34
CA ILE A 64 4.04 -13.65 -2.17
C ILE A 64 3.61 -13.27 -0.75
N GLU A 65 4.30 -13.77 0.28
CA GLU A 65 4.02 -13.42 1.66
C GLU A 65 4.25 -11.92 1.91
N GLN A 66 5.31 -11.36 1.31
CA GLN A 66 5.60 -9.93 1.40
C GLN A 66 4.51 -9.09 0.73
N LEU A 67 4.02 -9.48 -0.44
CA LEU A 67 2.91 -8.80 -1.12
C LEU A 67 1.63 -8.84 -0.29
N ASN A 68 1.29 -10.01 0.24
CA ASN A 68 0.09 -10.18 1.05
C ASN A 68 0.16 -9.31 2.32
N GLU A 69 1.34 -9.23 2.94
CA GLU A 69 1.53 -8.40 4.12
C GLU A 69 1.45 -6.91 3.81
N VAL A 70 2.09 -6.45 2.72
CA VAL A 70 1.98 -5.05 2.29
C VAL A 70 0.52 -4.70 1.95
N GLU A 71 -0.19 -5.60 1.25
CA GLU A 71 -1.62 -5.42 0.95
C GLU A 71 -2.47 -5.33 2.22
N ARG A 72 -2.20 -6.20 3.21
CA ARG A 72 -2.91 -6.18 4.51
C ARG A 72 -2.72 -4.84 5.22
N VAL A 73 -1.47 -4.37 5.36
CA VAL A 73 -1.19 -3.11 6.06
C VAL A 73 -1.78 -1.91 5.31
N ILE A 74 -1.71 -1.87 3.97
CA ILE A 74 -2.37 -0.80 3.19
C ILE A 74 -3.89 -0.81 3.41
N LYS A 75 -4.52 -1.98 3.47
CA LYS A 75 -5.97 -2.08 3.75
C LYS A 75 -6.32 -1.58 5.14
N GLU A 76 -5.48 -1.85 6.14
CA GLU A 76 -5.68 -1.35 7.51
C GLU A 76 -5.56 0.17 7.56
N GLU A 77 -4.50 0.73 6.99
CA GLU A 77 -4.31 2.18 6.88
C GLU A 77 -5.45 2.86 6.09
N ALA A 78 -5.91 2.24 5.00
CA ALA A 78 -7.03 2.76 4.22
C ALA A 78 -8.34 2.80 5.01
N LYS A 79 -8.61 1.81 5.88
CA LYS A 79 -9.77 1.88 6.76
C LYS A 79 -9.70 3.07 7.69
N LEU A 80 -8.54 3.33 8.29
CA LEU A 80 -8.35 4.47 9.20
C LEU A 80 -8.58 5.82 8.50
N VAL A 81 -8.07 5.97 7.27
CA VAL A 81 -8.29 7.18 6.47
C VAL A 81 -9.77 7.35 6.11
N MET A 82 -10.48 6.26 5.80
CA MET A 82 -11.90 6.30 5.45
C MET A 82 -12.84 6.46 6.64
N GLU A 83 -12.42 6.03 7.83
CA GLU A 83 -13.18 6.18 9.09
C GLU A 83 -12.95 7.54 9.77
N GLN A 84 -12.03 8.37 9.24
CA GLN A 84 -11.91 9.78 9.59
C GLN A 84 -12.76 10.59 8.62
N PRO A 85 -14.06 10.85 8.91
CA PRO A 85 -14.78 11.87 8.19
C PRO A 85 -14.06 13.20 8.44
N ASP A 86 -13.82 13.96 7.37
CA ASP A 86 -13.23 15.30 7.44
C ASP A 86 -13.82 16.10 8.61
N GLU A 87 -12.96 16.56 9.52
CA GLU A 87 -13.29 17.64 10.48
C GLU A 87 -13.43 18.98 9.76
#